data_AF-B0DUQ4-F1
#
_entry.id   AF-B0DUQ4-F1
#
_cell.length_a   1.000
_cell.length_b   1.000
_cell.length_c   1.000
_cell.angle_alpha   90.00
_cell.angle_beta   90.00
_cell.angle_gamma   90.00
#
_symmetry.space_group_name_H-M   'P 1'
#
loop_
_entity.id
_entity.type
_entity.pdbx_description
1 polymer ?
#
loop_
_entity_poly.entity_id
_entity_poly.type
_entity_poly.pdbx_seq_one_letter_code
_entity_poly.pdbx_strand_id
1 'polypeptide(L)'
;KFDVTTPHIIYACLGGFIVLFGMFSLFLRGRLYIGEACWAFIFGIIIGPYALDIFNPRTWGNGSAEATNMITLEFTCVVLAIGVFAIGVELPKVYMLQHWKSLFFLLVPVMTWGWLVSAGLICALIPGLNFLSSLAVAACLTPSDPILAAAVVGGKWWADKHVPAHIRHLLAAESGCNDGAAFPFLFIALYLTLDASTGAAIRDWFLILWLYQIVLGAVLGSLLGFSFRHLMKFCQRHDLIDQHSYVAQYVSLAMLTIGVTNLLSSDDLLAAFFCGTAFAWDGFFNRQTEESVFSSVIDTLFNVAAFIFVGAWMLFNKFQDAAFTLSVWRLIVVALLVLLLRRIPVIIACCRWIPVINNFRESVFCGHFGPIGIGALSSFLPPCLLLIDDDRWDIHINARNPNHPRIP
;
A
#
# COMPACT_ATOMS: atom_id res chain seq x y z
N LYS A 1 -21.37 37.28 8.65
CA LYS A 1 -21.36 36.16 7.67
C LYS A 1 -20.32 35.17 8.16
N PHE A 2 -20.65 33.89 8.30
CA PHE A 2 -19.64 32.88 8.59
C PHE A 2 -18.87 32.61 7.29
N ASP A 3 -17.55 32.83 7.28
CA ASP A 3 -16.70 32.47 6.14
C ASP A 3 -16.41 30.96 6.19
N VAL A 4 -17.35 30.20 5.64
CA VAL A 4 -17.23 28.74 5.49
C VAL A 4 -16.34 28.47 4.28
N THR A 5 -15.19 27.84 4.51
CA THR A 5 -14.27 27.41 3.45
C THR A 5 -14.35 25.89 3.26
N THR A 6 -13.94 25.39 2.10
CA THR A 6 -13.91 23.93 1.83
C THR A 6 -13.13 23.16 2.90
N PRO A 7 -11.93 23.59 3.36
CA PRO A 7 -11.24 22.94 4.47
C PRO A 7 -12.07 22.87 5.77
N HIS A 8 -12.83 23.91 6.12
CA HIS A 8 -13.67 23.91 7.33
C HIS A 8 -14.74 22.81 7.26
N ILE A 9 -15.34 22.61 6.09
CA ILE A 9 -16.34 21.56 5.88
C ILE A 9 -15.69 20.18 5.94
N ILE A 10 -14.49 20.03 5.37
CA ILE A 10 -13.73 18.77 5.41
C ILE A 10 -13.42 18.36 6.85
N TYR A 11 -12.92 19.29 7.68
CA TYR A 11 -12.63 19.00 9.09
C TYR A 11 -13.90 18.58 9.84
N ALA A 12 -15.02 19.24 9.58
CA ALA A 12 -16.30 18.88 10.19
C ALA A 12 -16.81 17.51 9.74
N CYS A 13 -16.74 17.20 8.44
CA CYS A 13 -17.21 15.92 7.89
C CYS A 13 -16.30 14.75 8.30
N LEU A 14 -14.99 14.89 8.15
CA LEU A 14 -14.01 13.84 8.47
C LEU A 14 -13.95 13.61 9.99
N GLY A 15 -13.87 14.68 10.78
CA GLY A 15 -13.93 14.61 12.24
C GLY A 15 -15.26 14.04 12.74
N GLY A 16 -16.37 14.50 12.16
CA GLY A 16 -17.71 14.01 12.46
C GLY A 16 -17.88 12.51 12.17
N PHE A 17 -17.39 12.04 11.03
CA PHE A 17 -17.39 10.61 10.70
C PHE A 17 -16.59 9.79 11.71
N ILE A 18 -15.37 10.23 12.05
CA ILE A 18 -14.51 9.52 13.01
C ILE A 18 -15.17 9.44 14.39
N VAL A 19 -15.77 10.54 14.87
CA VAL A 19 -16.46 10.57 16.17
C VAL A 19 -17.67 9.62 16.15
N LEU A 20 -18.54 9.73 15.14
CA LEU A 20 -19.73 8.88 15.03
C LEU A 20 -19.34 7.41 14.88
N PHE A 21 -18.43 7.09 13.96
CA PHE A 21 -17.95 5.73 13.77
C PHE A 21 -17.33 5.18 15.05
N GLY A 22 -16.48 5.96 15.74
CA GLY A 22 -15.89 5.59 17.01
C GLY A 22 -16.94 5.22 18.07
N MET A 23 -18.00 6.02 18.19
CA MET A 23 -19.11 5.77 19.11
C MET A 23 -19.90 4.49 18.78
N PHE A 24 -20.05 4.14 17.50
CA PHE A 24 -20.77 2.94 17.06
C PHE A 24 -19.86 1.75 16.72
N SER A 25 -18.55 1.88 16.93
CA SER A 25 -17.55 0.90 16.47
C SER A 25 -17.78 -0.50 17.01
N LEU A 26 -18.21 -0.64 18.26
CA LEU A 26 -18.55 -1.93 18.88
C LEU A 26 -19.73 -2.61 18.20
N PHE A 27 -20.75 -1.85 17.79
CA PHE A 27 -21.89 -2.39 17.06
C PHE A 27 -21.50 -2.78 15.64
N LEU A 28 -20.80 -1.89 14.93
CA LEU A 28 -20.38 -2.10 13.54
C LEU A 28 -19.42 -3.30 13.43
N ARG A 29 -18.35 -3.33 14.23
CA ARG A 29 -17.36 -4.42 14.21
C ARG A 29 -17.91 -5.71 14.84
N GLY A 30 -18.67 -5.60 15.93
CA GLY A 30 -19.11 -6.77 16.72
C GLY A 30 -20.36 -7.49 16.17
N ARG A 31 -21.24 -6.80 15.44
CA ARG A 31 -22.48 -7.39 14.91
C ARG A 31 -22.49 -7.53 13.40
N LEU A 32 -21.97 -6.54 12.66
CA LEU A 32 -21.98 -6.54 11.20
C LEU A 32 -20.71 -7.17 10.61
N TYR A 33 -19.64 -7.34 11.39
CA TYR A 33 -18.35 -7.90 10.96
C TYR A 33 -17.74 -7.15 9.75
N ILE A 34 -18.05 -5.85 9.60
CA ILE A 34 -17.51 -4.98 8.55
C ILE A 34 -16.50 -4.02 9.19
N GLY A 35 -15.31 -3.94 8.62
CA GLY A 35 -14.26 -3.00 9.05
C GLY A 35 -14.57 -1.54 8.70
N GLU A 36 -13.87 -0.62 9.36
CA GLU A 36 -13.95 0.83 9.16
C GLU A 36 -13.70 1.25 7.71
N ALA A 37 -12.81 0.57 7.00
CA ALA A 37 -12.41 0.92 5.64
C ALA A 37 -13.59 0.93 4.66
N CYS A 38 -14.49 -0.07 4.73
CA CYS A 38 -15.66 -0.12 3.86
C CYS A 38 -16.63 1.04 4.12
N TRP A 39 -16.86 1.37 5.40
CA TRP A 39 -17.73 2.49 5.78
C TRP A 39 -17.12 3.83 5.43
N ALA A 40 -15.82 4.00 5.66
CA ALA A 40 -15.05 5.16 5.27
C ALA A 40 -15.09 5.38 3.75
N PHE A 41 -14.94 4.32 2.97
CA PHE A 41 -15.04 4.38 1.50
C PHE A 41 -16.44 4.80 1.04
N ILE A 42 -17.51 4.19 1.57
CA ILE A 42 -18.89 4.56 1.25
C ILE A 42 -19.16 6.03 1.62
N PHE A 43 -18.71 6.45 2.80
CA PHE A 43 -18.83 7.84 3.24
C PHE A 43 -18.10 8.78 2.28
N GLY A 44 -16.88 8.42 1.86
CA GLY A 44 -16.11 9.12 0.83
C GLY A 44 -16.86 9.31 -0.48
N ILE A 45 -17.56 8.27 -0.97
CA ILE A 45 -18.40 8.37 -2.17
C ILE A 45 -19.56 9.37 -1.96
N ILE A 46 -20.21 9.32 -0.79
CA ILE A 46 -21.36 10.19 -0.47
C ILE A 46 -20.94 11.66 -0.38
N ILE A 47 -19.85 11.98 0.31
CA ILE A 47 -19.35 13.35 0.40
C ILE A 47 -18.64 13.81 -0.89
N GLY A 48 -18.26 12.85 -1.72
CA GLY A 48 -17.54 13.04 -2.97
C GLY A 48 -18.37 13.66 -4.09
N PRO A 49 -17.76 13.85 -5.27
CA PRO A 49 -18.35 14.58 -6.40
C PRO A 49 -19.59 13.92 -7.03
N TYR A 50 -19.86 12.65 -6.73
CA TYR A 50 -21.01 11.94 -7.31
C TYR A 50 -22.32 12.11 -6.54
N ALA A 51 -22.28 12.58 -5.29
CA ALA A 51 -23.45 12.72 -4.45
C ALA A 51 -23.60 14.13 -3.87
N LEU A 52 -22.78 14.51 -2.88
CA LEU A 52 -22.89 15.82 -2.23
C LEU A 52 -21.90 16.87 -2.76
N ASP A 53 -20.84 16.46 -3.47
CA ASP A 53 -19.76 17.33 -4.00
C ASP A 53 -19.17 18.29 -2.94
N ILE A 54 -19.11 17.83 -1.69
CA ILE A 54 -18.56 18.58 -0.56
C ILE A 54 -17.04 18.46 -0.52
N PHE A 55 -16.53 17.26 -0.83
CA PHE A 55 -15.12 16.93 -0.81
C PHE A 55 -14.70 16.38 -2.15
N ASN A 56 -14.01 17.21 -2.93
CA ASN A 56 -13.56 16.85 -4.27
C ASN A 56 -12.03 16.99 -4.37
N PRO A 57 -11.27 15.91 -4.09
CA PRO A 57 -9.81 15.93 -4.23
C PRO A 57 -9.32 16.28 -5.63
N ARG A 58 -10.15 16.11 -6.67
CA ARG A 58 -9.75 16.29 -8.07
C ARG A 58 -9.51 17.75 -8.44
N THR A 59 -10.11 18.67 -7.70
CA THR A 59 -10.01 20.13 -7.96
C THR A 59 -8.84 20.78 -7.21
N TRP A 60 -8.12 20.05 -6.37
CA TRP A 60 -7.05 20.58 -5.51
C TRP A 60 -5.86 21.12 -6.29
N GLY A 61 -5.61 20.62 -7.50
CA GLY A 61 -4.57 21.13 -8.40
C GLY A 61 -4.91 22.43 -9.12
N ASN A 62 -5.95 23.17 -8.71
CA ASN A 62 -6.40 24.41 -9.35
C ASN A 62 -6.59 24.29 -10.87
N GLY A 63 -7.10 23.14 -11.33
CA GLY A 63 -7.32 22.84 -12.76
C GLY A 63 -6.15 22.16 -13.47
N SER A 64 -4.98 22.02 -12.83
CA SER A 64 -3.87 21.23 -13.38
C SER A 64 -3.95 19.77 -12.91
N ALA A 65 -4.01 18.84 -13.88
CA ALA A 65 -4.04 17.40 -13.59
C ALA A 65 -2.76 16.95 -12.88
N GLU A 66 -1.60 17.49 -13.28
CA GLU A 66 -0.30 17.21 -12.67
C GLU A 66 -0.27 17.55 -11.18
N ALA A 67 -0.73 18.74 -10.78
CA ALA A 67 -0.72 19.12 -9.37
C ALA A 67 -1.71 18.28 -8.55
N THR A 68 -2.89 17.97 -9.09
CA THR A 68 -3.84 17.06 -8.44
C THR A 68 -3.21 15.67 -8.22
N ASN A 69 -2.51 15.14 -9.22
CA ASN A 69 -1.84 13.85 -9.13
C ASN A 69 -0.68 13.88 -8.13
N MET A 70 0.12 14.94 -8.11
CA MET A 70 1.21 15.12 -7.15
C MET A 70 0.67 15.19 -5.71
N ILE A 71 -0.38 15.97 -5.45
CA ILE A 71 -0.98 16.05 -4.12
C ILE A 71 -1.55 14.68 -3.71
N THR A 72 -2.20 13.98 -4.64
CA THR A 72 -2.74 12.64 -4.40
C THR A 72 -1.63 11.64 -4.06
N LEU A 73 -0.53 11.69 -4.79
CA LEU A 73 0.65 10.86 -4.58
C LEU A 73 1.23 11.08 -3.18
N GLU A 74 1.56 12.32 -2.84
CA GLU A 74 2.21 12.65 -1.57
C GLU A 74 1.30 12.32 -0.37
N PHE A 75 -0.01 12.59 -0.50
CA PHE A 75 -0.97 12.24 0.54
C PHE A 75 -1.03 10.72 0.77
N THR A 76 -1.16 9.94 -0.30
CA THR A 76 -1.25 8.48 -0.20
C THR A 76 0.07 7.85 0.24
N CYS A 77 1.21 8.41 -0.18
CA CYS A 77 2.54 7.98 0.24
C CYS A 77 2.70 8.13 1.76
N VAL A 78 2.39 9.30 2.31
CA VAL A 78 2.48 9.55 3.76
C VAL A 78 1.62 8.56 4.55
N VAL A 79 0.39 8.34 4.12
CA VAL A 79 -0.54 7.41 4.77
C VAL A 79 0.02 5.98 4.77
N LEU A 80 0.47 5.48 3.61
CA LEU A 80 0.99 4.12 3.48
C LEU A 80 2.30 3.95 4.23
N ALA A 81 3.20 4.93 4.15
CA ALA A 81 4.48 4.93 4.84
C ALA A 81 4.30 4.78 6.36
N ILE A 82 3.35 5.51 6.94
CA ILE A 82 3.02 5.38 8.36
C ILE A 82 2.47 3.98 8.65
N GLY A 83 1.59 3.45 7.81
CA GLY A 83 1.02 2.10 7.97
C GLY A 83 2.04 0.97 7.85
N VAL A 84 2.95 1.01 6.86
CA VAL A 84 4.00 -0.02 6.71
C VAL A 84 5.07 0.10 7.78
N PHE A 85 5.43 1.32 8.20
CA PHE A 85 6.29 1.54 9.36
C PHE A 85 5.65 0.96 10.62
N ALA A 86 4.35 1.19 10.80
CA ALA A 86 3.58 0.70 11.92
C ALA A 86 3.64 -0.83 12.04
N ILE A 87 3.36 -1.52 10.95
CA ILE A 87 3.50 -2.97 10.85
C ILE A 87 4.92 -3.40 11.21
N GLY A 88 5.94 -2.72 10.67
CA GLY A 88 7.34 -3.02 10.95
C GLY A 88 7.66 -2.99 12.44
N VAL A 89 7.11 -2.01 13.17
CA VAL A 89 7.30 -1.86 14.62
C VAL A 89 6.52 -2.93 15.41
N GLU A 90 5.31 -3.28 15.00
CA GLU A 90 4.45 -4.24 15.69
C GLU A 90 4.90 -5.71 15.54
N LEU A 91 5.78 -6.01 14.56
CA LEU A 91 6.29 -7.35 14.37
C LEU A 91 7.12 -7.85 15.57
N PRO A 92 7.12 -9.17 15.84
CA PRO A 92 7.94 -9.76 16.89
C PRO A 92 9.45 -9.51 16.67
N LYS A 93 10.22 -9.66 17.74
CA LYS A 93 11.67 -9.47 17.73
C LYS A 93 12.32 -10.37 16.68
N VAL A 94 13.20 -9.79 15.86
CA VAL A 94 14.01 -10.53 14.87
C VAL A 94 13.15 -11.37 13.89
N TYR A 95 11.87 -11.02 13.70
CA TYR A 95 10.92 -11.82 12.92
C TYR A 95 11.36 -12.03 11.47
N MET A 96 11.84 -10.96 10.82
CA MET A 96 12.26 -10.98 9.42
C MET A 96 13.40 -11.99 9.16
N LEU A 97 14.38 -12.12 10.06
CA LEU A 97 15.45 -13.12 9.90
C LEU A 97 15.00 -14.53 10.24
N GLN A 98 14.06 -14.71 11.17
CA GLN A 98 13.59 -16.04 11.55
C GLN A 98 12.69 -16.64 10.46
N HIS A 99 11.91 -15.80 9.78
CA HIS A 99 10.88 -16.22 8.82
C HIS A 99 11.15 -15.81 7.37
N TRP A 100 12.39 -15.41 7.04
CA TRP A 100 12.78 -14.96 5.69
C TRP A 100 12.40 -15.94 4.58
N LYS A 101 12.47 -17.27 4.84
CA LYS A 101 12.08 -18.29 3.85
C LYS A 101 10.61 -18.18 3.50
N SER A 102 9.73 -18.08 4.50
CA SER A 102 8.30 -17.93 4.28
C SER A 102 7.99 -16.66 3.50
N LEU A 103 8.62 -15.55 3.88
CA LEU A 103 8.45 -14.27 3.21
C LEU A 103 8.95 -14.30 1.77
N PHE A 104 10.09 -14.95 1.50
CA PHE A 104 10.61 -15.14 0.16
C PHE A 104 9.62 -15.87 -0.76
N PHE A 105 9.02 -16.98 -0.28
CA PHE A 105 8.02 -17.70 -1.07
C PHE A 105 6.72 -16.91 -1.29
N LEU A 106 6.34 -16.03 -0.36
CA LEU A 106 5.19 -15.15 -0.54
C LEU A 106 5.50 -14.00 -1.53
N LEU A 107 6.65 -13.34 -1.38
CA LEU A 107 7.01 -12.15 -2.16
C LEU A 107 7.51 -12.46 -3.56
N VAL A 108 8.09 -13.64 -3.79
CA VAL A 108 8.66 -14.00 -5.10
C VAL A 108 7.70 -14.89 -5.89
N PRO A 109 7.56 -16.22 -5.65
CA PRO A 109 6.75 -17.07 -6.51
C PRO A 109 5.24 -16.79 -6.40
N VAL A 110 4.71 -16.50 -5.20
CA VAL A 110 3.27 -16.23 -5.05
C VAL A 110 2.88 -14.90 -5.71
N MET A 111 3.62 -13.81 -5.47
CA MET A 111 3.38 -12.54 -6.18
C MET A 111 3.59 -12.67 -7.69
N THR A 112 4.66 -13.33 -8.15
CA THR A 112 4.92 -13.52 -9.60
C THR A 112 3.79 -14.28 -10.28
N TRP A 113 3.31 -15.36 -9.66
CA TRP A 113 2.15 -16.10 -10.15
C TRP A 113 0.91 -15.22 -10.22
N GLY A 114 0.60 -14.52 -9.12
CA GLY A 114 -0.55 -13.65 -9.02
C GLY A 114 -0.53 -12.54 -10.08
N TRP A 115 0.64 -11.96 -10.34
CA TRP A 115 0.88 -10.95 -11.36
C TRP A 115 0.60 -11.50 -12.77
N LEU A 116 1.20 -12.63 -13.14
CA LEU A 116 1.02 -13.24 -14.47
C LEU A 116 -0.42 -13.69 -14.72
N VAL A 117 -1.07 -14.31 -13.73
CA VAL A 117 -2.47 -14.73 -13.84
C VAL A 117 -3.38 -13.52 -13.97
N SER A 118 -3.17 -12.48 -13.17
CA SER A 118 -3.98 -11.25 -13.26
C SER A 118 -3.80 -10.56 -14.62
N ALA A 119 -2.57 -10.48 -15.12
CA ALA A 119 -2.29 -9.92 -16.45
C ALA A 119 -2.94 -10.73 -17.58
N GLY A 120 -2.88 -12.07 -17.50
CA GLY A 120 -3.53 -12.96 -18.46
C GLY A 120 -5.06 -12.81 -18.46
N LEU A 121 -5.68 -12.70 -17.28
CA LEU A 121 -7.12 -12.48 -17.13
C LEU A 121 -7.55 -11.12 -17.68
N ILE A 122 -6.79 -10.06 -17.37
CA ILE A 122 -7.04 -8.70 -17.87
C ILE A 122 -6.92 -8.67 -19.39
N CYS A 123 -5.84 -9.21 -19.95
CA CYS A 123 -5.62 -9.26 -21.39
C CYS A 123 -6.70 -10.06 -22.13
N ALA A 124 -7.18 -11.16 -21.54
CA ALA A 124 -8.22 -12.00 -22.14
C ALA A 124 -9.62 -11.37 -22.09
N LEU A 125 -9.97 -10.67 -21.00
CA LEU A 125 -11.30 -10.11 -20.78
C LEU A 125 -11.43 -8.65 -21.23
N ILE A 126 -10.33 -7.95 -21.43
CA ILE A 126 -10.27 -6.54 -21.87
C ILE A 126 -9.41 -6.47 -23.15
N PRO A 127 -9.98 -6.79 -24.33
CA PRO A 127 -9.25 -6.81 -25.59
C PRO A 127 -8.61 -5.48 -26.00
N GLY A 128 -9.06 -4.37 -25.43
CA GLY A 128 -8.46 -3.04 -25.66
C GLY A 128 -7.10 -2.84 -25.00
N LEU A 129 -6.66 -3.76 -24.11
CA LEU A 129 -5.35 -3.70 -23.46
C LEU A 129 -4.41 -4.73 -24.07
N ASN A 130 -3.20 -4.30 -24.41
CA ASN A 130 -2.14 -5.22 -24.79
C ASN A 130 -1.59 -5.96 -23.54
N PHE A 131 -0.77 -6.99 -23.76
CA PHE A 131 -0.23 -7.80 -22.67
C PHE A 131 0.68 -7.00 -21.72
N LEU A 132 1.49 -6.05 -22.24
CA LEU A 132 2.39 -5.24 -21.42
C LEU A 132 1.64 -4.25 -20.52
N SER A 133 0.61 -3.57 -21.04
CA SER A 133 -0.30 -2.72 -20.27
C SER A 133 -1.06 -3.55 -19.24
N SER A 134 -1.47 -4.78 -19.59
CA SER A 134 -2.09 -5.70 -18.64
C SER A 134 -1.14 -6.12 -17.52
N LEU A 135 0.15 -6.29 -17.81
CA LEU A 135 1.19 -6.53 -16.80
C LEU A 135 1.38 -5.32 -15.88
N ALA A 136 1.39 -4.10 -16.42
CA ALA A 136 1.46 -2.88 -15.61
C ALA A 136 0.25 -2.76 -14.66
N VAL A 137 -0.98 -2.94 -15.17
CA VAL A 137 -2.20 -2.94 -14.35
C VAL A 137 -2.19 -4.07 -13.33
N ALA A 138 -1.72 -5.27 -13.71
CA ALA A 138 -1.61 -6.39 -12.80
C ALA A 138 -0.59 -6.14 -11.68
N ALA A 139 0.46 -5.36 -11.93
CA ALA A 139 1.43 -4.99 -10.89
C ALA A 139 0.75 -4.19 -9.77
N CYS A 140 -0.18 -3.29 -10.11
CA CYS A 140 -1.00 -2.55 -9.13
C CYS A 140 -1.93 -3.47 -8.32
N LEU A 141 -2.37 -4.60 -8.90
CA LEU A 141 -3.22 -5.59 -8.23
C LEU A 141 -2.43 -6.66 -7.46
N THR A 142 -1.10 -6.68 -7.56
CA THR A 142 -0.26 -7.72 -6.95
C THR A 142 -0.03 -7.49 -5.45
N PRO A 143 0.27 -6.28 -4.94
CA PRO A 143 0.45 -6.08 -3.53
C PRO A 143 -0.88 -6.24 -2.76
N SER A 144 -0.75 -6.74 -1.53
CA SER A 144 -1.84 -6.89 -0.56
C SER A 144 -1.75 -5.78 0.48
N ASP A 145 -2.83 -5.06 0.65
CA ASP A 145 -2.84 -3.81 1.39
C ASP A 145 -2.61 -4.00 2.89
N PRO A 146 -1.59 -3.34 3.47
CA PRO A 146 -1.26 -3.41 4.89
C PRO A 146 -2.40 -2.93 5.78
N ILE A 147 -3.11 -1.90 5.33
CA ILE A 147 -4.18 -1.25 6.08
C ILE A 147 -5.39 -2.18 6.23
N LEU A 148 -5.91 -2.70 5.11
CA LEU A 148 -7.02 -3.64 5.11
C LEU A 148 -6.64 -4.95 5.79
N ALA A 149 -5.39 -5.40 5.63
CA ALA A 149 -4.90 -6.56 6.32
C ALA A 149 -4.95 -6.35 7.84
N ALA A 150 -4.44 -5.22 8.35
CA ALA A 150 -4.46 -4.87 9.76
C ALA A 150 -5.88 -4.75 10.33
N ALA A 151 -6.84 -4.20 9.57
CA ALA A 151 -8.24 -4.12 10.01
C ALA A 151 -8.88 -5.51 10.22
N VAL A 152 -8.50 -6.51 9.42
CA VAL A 152 -9.03 -7.88 9.52
C VAL A 152 -8.26 -8.73 10.53
N VAL A 153 -6.94 -8.53 10.65
CA VAL A 153 -6.01 -9.38 11.43
C VAL A 153 -5.63 -8.79 12.79
N GLY A 154 -5.66 -7.47 12.95
CA GLY A 154 -5.32 -6.73 14.17
C GLY A 154 -6.49 -6.55 15.14
N GLY A 155 -7.72 -6.92 14.75
CA GLY A 155 -8.89 -6.78 15.61
C GLY A 155 -8.85 -7.70 16.83
N LYS A 156 -8.63 -7.11 18.03
CA LYS A 156 -8.57 -7.80 19.34
C LYS A 156 -9.75 -8.74 19.64
N TRP A 157 -10.89 -8.54 19.00
CA TRP A 157 -12.14 -9.25 19.34
C TRP A 157 -12.41 -10.49 18.48
N TRP A 158 -12.06 -10.45 17.19
CA TRP A 158 -12.36 -11.53 16.25
C TRP A 158 -11.10 -12.24 15.77
N ALA A 159 -10.07 -11.50 15.37
CA ALA A 159 -8.85 -12.04 14.80
C ALA A 159 -8.01 -12.81 15.84
N ASP A 160 -7.87 -12.27 17.05
CA ASP A 160 -7.17 -12.94 18.16
C ASP A 160 -7.78 -14.31 18.51
N LYS A 161 -9.10 -14.47 18.31
CA LYS A 161 -9.83 -15.71 18.66
C LYS A 161 -9.87 -16.75 17.54
N HIS A 162 -9.79 -16.33 16.28
CA HIS A 162 -10.02 -17.21 15.12
C HIS A 162 -8.81 -17.38 14.21
N VAL A 163 -7.80 -16.52 14.30
CA VAL A 163 -6.60 -16.57 13.45
C VAL A 163 -5.35 -16.73 14.33
N PRO A 164 -4.59 -17.84 14.18
CA PRO A 164 -3.36 -18.07 14.93
C PRO A 164 -2.34 -16.92 14.78
N ALA A 165 -1.66 -16.55 15.87
CA ALA A 165 -0.71 -15.43 15.88
C ALA A 165 0.39 -15.56 14.82
N HIS A 166 0.88 -16.77 14.54
CA HIS A 166 1.92 -17.00 13.53
C HIS A 166 1.47 -16.62 12.12
N ILE A 167 0.20 -16.88 11.77
CA ILE A 167 -0.39 -16.48 10.48
C ILE A 167 -0.56 -14.98 10.42
N ARG A 168 -1.00 -14.37 11.53
CA ARG A 168 -1.21 -12.93 11.61
C ARG A 168 0.08 -12.14 11.39
N HIS A 169 1.16 -12.51 12.08
CA HIS A 169 2.46 -11.90 11.89
C HIS A 169 3.03 -12.15 10.48
N LEU A 170 2.77 -13.33 9.90
CA LEU A 170 3.24 -13.63 8.54
C LEU A 170 2.54 -12.74 7.50
N LEU A 171 1.22 -12.62 7.58
CA LEU A 171 0.42 -11.80 6.67
C LEU A 171 0.71 -10.31 6.85
N ALA A 172 0.92 -9.86 8.09
CA ALA A 172 1.34 -8.49 8.36
C ALA A 172 2.72 -8.20 7.77
N ALA A 173 3.72 -9.06 8.01
CA ALA A 173 5.05 -8.91 7.44
C ALA A 173 5.06 -8.96 5.91
N GLU A 174 4.24 -9.82 5.31
CA GLU A 174 4.02 -9.86 3.86
C GLU A 174 3.45 -8.53 3.36
N SER A 175 2.37 -8.03 3.97
CA SER A 175 1.74 -6.77 3.59
C SER A 175 2.60 -5.54 3.81
N GLY A 176 3.53 -5.56 4.78
CA GLY A 176 4.47 -4.46 4.95
C GLY A 176 5.61 -4.44 3.92
N CYS A 177 5.99 -5.60 3.35
CA CYS A 177 7.05 -5.70 2.35
C CYS A 177 6.55 -5.58 0.91
N ASN A 178 5.30 -5.97 0.65
CA ASN A 178 4.84 -6.24 -0.70
C ASN A 178 4.64 -4.99 -1.57
N ASP A 179 4.30 -3.84 -0.98
CA ASP A 179 4.10 -2.58 -1.71
C ASP A 179 5.41 -2.15 -2.36
N GLY A 180 6.54 -2.22 -1.64
CA GLY A 180 7.87 -2.02 -2.21
C GLY A 180 8.34 -3.17 -3.11
N ALA A 181 8.02 -4.42 -2.75
CA ALA A 181 8.36 -5.58 -3.59
C ALA A 181 7.53 -5.67 -4.89
N ALA A 182 6.52 -4.83 -5.07
CA ALA A 182 5.71 -4.77 -6.28
C ALA A 182 6.35 -3.94 -7.41
N PHE A 183 7.29 -3.04 -7.08
CA PHE A 183 8.02 -2.20 -8.03
C PHE A 183 8.68 -3.00 -9.17
N PRO A 184 9.35 -4.15 -8.92
CA PRO A 184 9.89 -5.03 -9.98
C PRO A 184 8.91 -5.41 -11.06
N PHE A 185 7.68 -5.70 -10.68
CA PHE A 185 6.65 -6.15 -11.60
C PHE A 185 6.11 -5.00 -12.44
N LEU A 186 6.03 -3.79 -11.87
CA LEU A 186 5.63 -2.60 -12.62
C LEU A 186 6.71 -2.14 -13.58
N PHE A 187 7.91 -1.91 -13.07
CA PHE A 187 8.98 -1.29 -13.83
C PHE A 187 9.49 -2.20 -14.95
N ILE A 188 9.44 -3.53 -14.81
CA ILE A 188 9.74 -4.40 -15.96
C ILE A 188 8.72 -4.22 -17.09
N ALA A 189 7.43 -4.09 -16.76
CA ALA A 189 6.40 -3.85 -17.77
C ALA A 189 6.59 -2.48 -18.44
N LEU A 190 6.96 -1.46 -17.67
CA LEU A 190 7.23 -0.11 -18.17
C LEU A 190 8.50 -0.04 -19.03
N TYR A 191 9.63 -0.56 -18.56
CA TYR A 191 10.87 -0.55 -19.34
C TYR A 191 10.73 -1.34 -20.63
N LEU A 192 10.02 -2.48 -20.62
CA LEU A 192 9.71 -3.22 -21.85
C LEU A 192 8.79 -2.45 -22.81
N THR A 193 8.03 -1.47 -22.31
CA THR A 193 7.14 -0.63 -23.11
C THR A 193 7.86 0.61 -23.64
N LEU A 194 8.73 1.22 -22.83
CA LEU A 194 9.36 2.52 -23.10
C LEU A 194 10.73 2.40 -23.79
N ASP A 195 11.51 1.37 -23.49
CA ASP A 195 12.86 1.26 -24.03
C ASP A 195 12.90 0.71 -25.45
N ALA A 196 13.81 1.27 -26.24
CA ALA A 196 14.03 0.87 -27.63
C ALA A 196 14.58 -0.56 -27.78
N SER A 197 15.13 -1.16 -26.73
CA SER A 197 15.69 -2.52 -26.79
C SER A 197 15.45 -3.29 -25.49
N THR A 198 15.05 -4.56 -25.63
CA THR A 198 14.82 -5.47 -24.49
C THR A 198 16.07 -5.65 -23.63
N GLY A 199 17.27 -5.61 -24.22
CA GLY A 199 18.52 -5.73 -23.48
C GLY A 199 18.80 -4.54 -22.56
N ALA A 200 18.46 -3.32 -22.98
CA ALA A 200 18.55 -2.13 -22.13
C ALA A 200 17.50 -2.19 -21.01
N ALA A 201 16.25 -2.55 -21.34
CA ALA A 201 15.17 -2.69 -20.36
C ALA A 201 15.52 -3.67 -19.23
N ILE A 202 16.09 -4.84 -19.55
CA ILE A 202 16.48 -5.84 -18.55
C ILE A 202 17.67 -5.33 -17.71
N ARG A 203 18.63 -4.65 -18.34
CA ARG A 203 19.78 -4.08 -17.64
C ARG A 203 19.35 -3.03 -16.64
N ASP A 204 18.51 -2.08 -17.07
CA ASP A 204 18.05 -0.97 -16.25
C ASP A 204 17.11 -1.50 -15.16
N TRP A 205 16.23 -2.44 -15.49
CA TRP A 205 15.44 -3.18 -14.50
C TRP A 205 16.31 -3.85 -13.42
N PHE A 206 17.42 -4.49 -13.79
CA PHE A 206 18.26 -5.14 -12.78
C PHE A 206 19.14 -4.16 -11.99
N LEU A 207 19.78 -3.21 -12.65
CA LEU A 207 20.76 -2.32 -12.00
C LEU A 207 20.10 -1.16 -11.26
N ILE A 208 19.10 -0.53 -11.85
CA ILE A 208 18.43 0.61 -11.24
C ILE A 208 17.45 0.10 -10.20
N LEU A 209 16.54 -0.77 -10.59
CA LEU A 209 15.45 -1.09 -9.70
C LEU A 209 15.89 -1.97 -8.52
N TRP A 210 16.50 -3.12 -8.79
CA TRP A 210 16.86 -4.05 -7.72
C TRP A 210 17.97 -3.49 -6.83
N LEU A 211 19.04 -2.98 -7.43
CA LEU A 211 20.20 -2.54 -6.64
C LEU A 211 20.00 -1.13 -6.06
N TYR A 212 19.50 -0.17 -6.86
CA TYR A 212 19.37 1.21 -6.40
C TYR A 212 18.05 1.48 -5.67
N GLN A 213 16.90 0.98 -6.10
CA GLN A 213 15.64 1.30 -5.39
C GLN A 213 15.40 0.35 -4.21
N ILE A 214 15.47 -0.96 -4.43
CA ILE A 214 15.10 -1.97 -3.42
C ILE A 214 16.20 -2.17 -2.38
N VAL A 215 17.42 -2.51 -2.81
CA VAL A 215 18.51 -2.82 -1.88
C VAL A 215 18.94 -1.58 -1.10
N LEU A 216 19.08 -0.43 -1.77
CA LEU A 216 19.42 0.82 -1.07
C LEU A 216 18.31 1.23 -0.10
N GLY A 217 17.04 1.18 -0.50
CA GLY A 217 15.91 1.54 0.36
C GLY A 217 15.86 0.66 1.61
N ALA A 218 15.99 -0.65 1.45
CA ALA A 218 16.04 -1.59 2.56
C ALA A 218 17.25 -1.33 3.50
N VAL A 219 18.43 -1.04 2.95
CA VAL A 219 19.64 -0.75 3.72
C VAL A 219 19.51 0.58 4.47
N LEU A 220 19.09 1.66 3.79
CA LEU A 220 18.91 2.98 4.39
C LEU A 220 17.85 2.97 5.49
N GLY A 221 16.69 2.35 5.22
CA GLY A 221 15.65 2.15 6.21
C GLY A 221 16.17 1.40 7.43
N SER A 222 16.84 0.27 7.22
CA SER A 222 17.43 -0.52 8.31
C SER A 222 18.48 0.27 9.11
N LEU A 223 19.33 1.05 8.44
CA LEU A 223 20.36 1.88 9.08
C LEU A 223 19.73 3.01 9.90
N LEU A 224 18.70 3.68 9.39
CA LEU A 224 17.96 4.70 10.13
C LEU A 224 17.30 4.10 11.37
N GLY A 225 16.54 3.01 11.21
CA GLY A 225 15.87 2.34 12.32
C GLY A 225 16.86 1.85 13.39
N PHE A 226 17.98 1.27 12.96
CA PHE A 226 19.07 0.87 13.85
C PHE A 226 19.66 2.08 14.61
N SER A 227 19.98 3.16 13.89
CA SER A 227 20.59 4.37 14.49
C SER A 227 19.65 5.00 15.50
N PHE A 228 18.37 5.15 15.15
CA PHE A 228 17.35 5.72 16.02
C PHE A 228 17.08 4.86 17.25
N ARG A 229 17.10 3.53 17.12
CA ARG A 229 16.99 2.64 18.27
C ARG A 229 18.11 2.86 19.29
N HIS A 230 19.34 3.04 18.82
CA HIS A 230 20.49 3.32 19.68
C HIS A 230 20.42 4.72 20.30
N LEU A 231 20.05 5.72 19.49
CA LEU A 231 19.87 7.09 19.96
C LEU A 231 18.79 7.19 21.03
N MET A 232 17.64 6.53 20.84
CA MET A 232 16.54 6.56 21.80
C MET A 232 16.94 5.92 23.14
N LYS A 233 17.67 4.80 23.09
CA LYS A 233 18.25 4.17 24.29
C LYS A 233 19.27 5.04 24.99
N PHE A 234 20.08 5.76 24.24
CA PHE A 234 21.03 6.73 24.78
C PHE A 234 20.28 7.85 25.50
N CYS A 235 19.30 8.47 24.83
CA CYS A 235 18.48 9.54 25.41
C CYS A 235 17.77 9.11 26.68
N GLN A 236 17.19 7.91 26.70
CA GLN A 236 16.52 7.38 27.89
C GLN A 236 17.48 7.12 29.06
N ARG A 237 18.69 6.59 28.80
CA ARG A 237 19.69 6.38 29.85
C ARG A 237 20.17 7.69 30.49
N HIS A 238 20.02 8.79 29.78
CA HIS A 238 20.39 10.13 30.21
C HIS A 238 19.17 10.98 30.60
N ASP A 239 17.99 10.37 30.77
CA ASP A 239 16.73 11.06 31.12
C ASP A 239 16.38 12.25 30.19
N LEU A 240 16.76 12.16 28.92
CA LEU A 240 16.53 13.20 27.90
C LEU A 240 15.17 13.08 27.19
N ILE A 241 14.44 11.97 27.38
CA ILE A 241 13.19 11.69 26.68
C ILE A 241 12.08 11.29 27.65
N ASP A 242 10.92 11.93 27.49
CA ASP A 242 9.71 11.66 28.27
C ASP A 242 8.82 10.61 27.57
N GLN A 243 7.94 9.94 28.32
CA GLN A 243 7.04 8.88 27.82
C GLN A 243 6.16 9.35 26.65
N HIS A 244 5.69 10.61 26.68
CA HIS A 244 4.88 11.19 25.61
C HIS A 244 5.66 11.35 24.29
N SER A 245 6.97 11.51 24.34
CA SER A 245 7.82 11.67 23.16
C SER A 245 8.04 10.36 22.38
N TYR A 246 7.88 9.20 23.02
CA TYR A 246 7.96 7.90 22.33
C TYR A 246 6.90 7.76 21.24
N VAL A 247 5.72 8.31 21.53
CA VAL A 247 4.56 8.26 20.66
C VAL A 247 4.74 9.19 19.47
N ALA A 248 5.21 10.42 19.70
CA ALA A 248 5.52 11.37 18.62
C ALA A 248 6.63 10.85 17.70
N GLN A 249 7.59 10.09 18.24
CA GLN A 249 8.68 9.49 17.47
C GLN A 249 8.17 8.48 16.43
N TYR A 250 7.04 7.83 16.69
CA TYR A 250 6.44 6.85 15.78
C TYR A 250 6.13 7.45 14.41
N VAL A 251 5.37 8.56 14.39
CA VAL A 251 5.01 9.27 13.16
C VAL A 251 6.22 10.02 12.60
N SER A 252 7.01 10.66 13.47
CA SER A 252 8.14 11.49 13.05
C SER A 252 9.24 10.68 12.37
N LEU A 253 9.51 9.46 12.83
CA LEU A 253 10.52 8.59 12.22
C LEU A 253 10.06 8.03 10.87
N ALA A 254 8.77 7.69 10.74
CA ALA A 254 8.20 7.31 9.44
C ALA A 254 8.36 8.46 8.43
N MET A 255 7.95 9.68 8.80
CA MET A 255 8.09 10.89 7.98
C MET A 255 9.54 11.22 7.64
N LEU A 256 10.45 11.09 8.60
CA LEU A 256 11.89 11.30 8.36
C LEU A 256 12.45 10.28 7.38
N THR A 257 12.04 9.01 7.52
CA THR A 257 12.53 7.93 6.66
C THR A 257 12.14 8.17 5.21
N ILE A 258 10.85 8.43 4.95
CA ILE A 258 10.38 8.72 3.59
C ILE A 258 10.98 10.02 3.04
N GLY A 259 11.16 11.05 3.87
CA GLY A 259 11.79 12.30 3.45
C GLY A 259 13.23 12.08 3.01
N VAL A 260 14.01 11.32 3.77
CA VAL A 260 15.41 11.00 3.42
C VAL A 260 15.50 10.13 2.16
N THR A 261 14.65 9.11 2.02
CA THR A 261 14.68 8.24 0.85
C THR A 261 14.18 8.91 -0.42
N ASN A 262 13.17 9.78 -0.34
CA ASN A 262 12.69 10.55 -1.48
C ASN A 262 13.75 11.57 -1.97
N LEU A 263 14.51 12.17 -1.06
CA LEU A 263 15.67 13.00 -1.43
C LEU A 263 16.77 12.22 -2.17
N LEU A 264 16.86 10.91 -1.95
CA LEU A 264 17.80 10.01 -2.61
C LEU A 264 17.17 9.25 -3.79
N SER A 265 15.90 9.51 -4.12
CA SER A 265 15.16 8.80 -5.17
C SER A 265 15.17 7.28 -4.99
N SER A 266 15.10 6.82 -3.74
CA SER A 266 15.03 5.40 -3.38
C SER A 266 13.61 5.05 -2.90
N ASP A 267 13.27 3.76 -2.92
CA ASP A 267 11.98 3.27 -2.42
C ASP A 267 11.74 3.69 -0.96
N ASP A 268 10.68 4.45 -0.73
CA ASP A 268 10.33 5.07 0.53
C ASP A 268 9.44 4.19 1.41
N LEU A 269 8.48 3.46 0.83
CA LEU A 269 7.61 2.54 1.54
C LEU A 269 8.39 1.34 2.12
N LEU A 270 9.26 0.73 1.30
CA LEU A 270 10.12 -0.37 1.72
C LEU A 270 11.12 0.12 2.78
N ALA A 271 11.69 1.31 2.61
CA ALA A 271 12.57 1.89 3.61
C ALA A 271 11.84 2.17 4.94
N ALA A 272 10.61 2.68 4.90
CA ALA A 272 9.78 2.88 6.08
C ALA A 272 9.50 1.57 6.82
N PHE A 273 9.16 0.50 6.09
CA PHE A 273 8.97 -0.83 6.69
C PHE A 273 10.26 -1.37 7.34
N PHE A 274 11.39 -1.32 6.63
CA PHE A 274 12.67 -1.78 7.18
C PHE A 274 13.17 -0.92 8.34
N CYS A 275 12.88 0.38 8.33
CA CYS A 275 13.13 1.27 9.45
C CYS A 275 12.33 0.86 10.68
N GLY A 276 11.03 0.61 10.54
CA GLY A 276 10.18 0.13 11.63
C GLY A 276 10.68 -1.20 12.22
N THR A 277 11.00 -2.18 11.36
CA THR A 277 11.50 -3.50 11.82
C THR A 277 12.87 -3.42 12.50
N ALA A 278 13.80 -2.61 11.98
CA ALA A 278 15.12 -2.41 12.59
C ALA A 278 15.03 -1.63 13.91
N PHE A 279 14.09 -0.69 13.99
CA PHE A 279 13.79 0.08 15.20
C PHE A 279 13.21 -0.79 16.31
N ALA A 280 12.29 -1.70 15.99
CA ALA A 280 11.67 -2.63 16.95
C ALA A 280 12.45 -3.94 17.17
N TRP A 281 13.63 -4.09 16.56
CA TRP A 281 14.34 -5.35 16.44
C TRP A 281 14.58 -6.13 17.74
N ASP A 282 14.91 -5.43 18.83
CA ASP A 282 15.13 -6.05 20.15
C ASP A 282 13.90 -5.97 21.07
N GLY A 283 12.78 -5.45 20.54
CA GLY A 283 11.53 -5.19 21.23
C GLY A 283 11.68 -4.34 22.49
N PHE A 284 12.70 -3.49 22.55
CA PHE A 284 12.84 -2.50 23.60
C PHE A 284 11.72 -1.46 23.52
N PHE A 285 11.47 -0.95 22.31
CA PHE A 285 10.41 0.00 22.04
C PHE A 285 9.03 -0.61 22.31
N ASN A 286 8.76 -1.81 21.77
CA ASN A 286 7.46 -2.48 21.91
C ASN A 286 7.04 -2.66 23.37
N ARG A 287 7.99 -2.89 24.29
CA ARG A 287 7.72 -2.98 25.73
C ARG A 287 7.36 -1.64 26.37
N GLN A 288 7.91 -0.54 25.89
CA GLN A 288 7.61 0.80 26.42
C GLN A 288 6.31 1.36 25.85
N THR A 289 5.93 0.91 24.66
CA THR A 289 4.73 1.32 23.94
C THR A 289 3.57 0.34 24.13
N GLU A 290 3.79 -0.77 24.85
CA GLU A 290 2.81 -1.87 25.05
C GLU A 290 1.51 -1.40 25.69
N GLU A 291 1.59 -0.41 26.58
CA GLU A 291 0.42 0.21 27.24
C GLU A 291 -0.22 1.32 26.40
N SER A 292 0.52 1.88 25.43
CA SER A 292 0.01 2.96 24.60
C SER A 292 -0.74 2.39 23.39
N VAL A 293 -2.07 2.45 23.45
CA VAL A 293 -2.97 2.12 22.33
C VAL A 293 -2.80 3.11 21.15
N PHE A 294 -1.96 4.13 21.30
CA PHE A 294 -1.85 5.26 20.38
C PHE A 294 -1.42 4.84 18.96
N SER A 295 -0.47 3.92 18.80
CA SER A 295 -0.06 3.44 17.48
C SER A 295 -1.26 2.89 16.68
N SER A 296 -2.09 2.07 17.32
CA SER A 296 -3.32 1.54 16.71
C SER A 296 -4.39 2.60 16.44
N VAL A 297 -4.45 3.66 17.27
CA VAL A 297 -5.39 4.77 17.06
C VAL A 297 -4.96 5.60 15.85
N ILE A 298 -3.68 5.94 15.75
CA ILE A 298 -3.13 6.69 14.62
C ILE A 298 -3.31 5.91 13.33
N ASP A 299 -2.99 4.62 13.32
CA ASP A 299 -3.23 3.75 12.18
C ASP A 299 -4.71 3.80 11.76
N THR A 300 -5.64 3.59 12.70
CA THR A 300 -7.09 3.68 12.42
C THR A 300 -7.50 5.05 11.82
N LEU A 301 -6.96 6.15 12.34
CA LEU A 301 -7.29 7.50 11.85
C LEU A 301 -6.80 7.72 10.42
N PHE A 302 -5.55 7.35 10.13
CA PHE A 302 -4.99 7.45 8.78
C PHE A 302 -5.72 6.52 7.80
N ASN A 303 -6.08 5.32 8.23
CA ASN A 303 -6.85 4.35 7.43
C ASN A 303 -8.21 4.92 7.04
N VAL A 304 -8.94 5.49 8.00
CA VAL A 304 -10.22 6.15 7.72
C VAL A 304 -10.05 7.32 6.74
N ALA A 305 -9.05 8.18 6.97
CA ALA A 305 -8.77 9.29 6.07
C ALA A 305 -8.46 8.82 4.64
N ALA A 306 -7.67 7.76 4.52
CA ALA A 306 -7.28 7.15 3.25
C ALA A 306 -8.49 6.62 2.48
N PHE A 307 -9.36 5.83 3.12
CA PHE A 307 -10.52 5.25 2.44
C PHE A 307 -11.58 6.28 2.10
N ILE A 308 -11.77 7.31 2.93
CA ILE A 308 -12.61 8.47 2.58
C ILE A 308 -12.04 9.16 1.32
N PHE A 309 -10.72 9.40 1.31
CA PHE A 309 -10.04 10.00 0.17
C PHE A 309 -10.23 9.19 -1.11
N VAL A 310 -9.98 7.88 -1.06
CA VAL A 310 -10.14 6.99 -2.22
C VAL A 310 -11.58 6.94 -2.70
N GLY A 311 -12.56 6.88 -1.79
CA GLY A 311 -13.98 6.91 -2.14
C GLY A 311 -14.40 8.20 -2.86
N ALA A 312 -13.87 9.34 -2.43
CA ALA A 312 -14.13 10.62 -3.08
C ALA A 312 -13.35 10.81 -4.39
N TRP A 313 -12.14 10.24 -4.48
CA TRP A 313 -11.27 10.37 -5.65
C TRP A 313 -11.69 9.46 -6.82
N MET A 314 -12.27 8.29 -6.56
CA MET A 314 -12.53 7.23 -7.57
C MET A 314 -13.43 7.65 -8.75
N LEU A 315 -12.94 7.52 -9.98
CA LEU A 315 -13.61 7.91 -11.23
C LEU A 315 -14.62 6.85 -11.74
N PHE A 316 -15.77 6.71 -11.09
CA PHE A 316 -16.79 5.71 -11.48
C PHE A 316 -17.30 5.84 -12.93
N ASN A 317 -17.27 7.04 -13.49
CA ASN A 317 -17.63 7.29 -14.90
C ASN A 317 -16.66 6.65 -15.90
N LYS A 318 -15.42 6.35 -15.49
CA LYS A 318 -14.40 5.69 -16.33
C LYS A 318 -14.49 4.16 -16.30
N PHE A 319 -15.41 3.58 -15.52
CA PHE A 319 -15.61 2.12 -15.51
C PHE A 319 -16.33 1.61 -16.77
N GLN A 320 -16.87 2.53 -17.56
CA GLN A 320 -17.38 2.26 -18.91
C GLN A 320 -16.62 3.14 -19.88
N ASP A 321 -15.76 2.53 -20.68
CA ASP A 321 -15.01 3.22 -21.72
C ASP A 321 -14.99 2.37 -22.98
N ALA A 322 -15.57 2.90 -24.05
CA ALA A 322 -15.63 2.20 -25.32
C ALA A 322 -14.25 2.04 -25.97
N ALA A 323 -13.31 2.97 -25.72
CA ALA A 323 -11.97 2.93 -26.31
C ALA A 323 -11.19 1.70 -25.86
N PHE A 324 -11.25 1.38 -24.57
CA PHE A 324 -10.60 0.20 -23.99
C PHE A 324 -11.49 -1.05 -23.97
N THR A 325 -12.68 -0.97 -24.57
CA THR A 325 -13.73 -2.00 -24.47
C THR A 325 -14.09 -2.35 -23.02
N LEU A 326 -13.93 -1.38 -22.11
CA LEU A 326 -14.23 -1.52 -20.69
C LEU A 326 -15.73 -1.54 -20.48
N SER A 327 -16.19 -2.59 -19.81
CA SER A 327 -17.57 -2.70 -19.36
C SER A 327 -17.61 -3.14 -17.90
N VAL A 328 -18.62 -2.68 -17.18
CA VAL A 328 -18.80 -2.99 -15.75
C VAL A 328 -18.84 -4.50 -15.49
N TRP A 329 -19.51 -5.26 -16.36
CA TRP A 329 -19.60 -6.71 -16.18
C TRP A 329 -18.23 -7.39 -16.37
N ARG A 330 -17.39 -6.93 -17.30
CA ARG A 330 -16.02 -7.45 -17.48
C ARG A 330 -15.18 -7.18 -16.24
N LEU A 331 -15.29 -5.98 -15.68
CA LEU A 331 -14.59 -5.61 -14.44
C LEU A 331 -15.02 -6.50 -13.26
N ILE A 332 -16.31 -6.78 -13.12
CA ILE A 332 -16.82 -7.69 -12.08
C ILE A 332 -16.26 -9.10 -12.27
N VAL A 333 -16.28 -9.63 -13.50
CA VAL A 333 -15.74 -10.97 -13.80
C VAL A 333 -14.23 -11.03 -13.54
N VAL A 334 -13.46 -10.03 -13.99
CA VAL A 334 -12.02 -9.92 -13.70
C VAL A 334 -11.80 -9.89 -12.20
N ALA A 335 -12.52 -9.06 -11.44
CA ALA A 335 -12.39 -8.97 -10.00
C ALA A 335 -12.63 -10.32 -9.30
N LEU A 336 -13.71 -11.03 -9.67
CA LEU A 336 -14.01 -12.36 -9.13
C LEU A 336 -12.91 -13.39 -9.47
N LEU A 337 -12.45 -13.42 -10.72
CA LEU A 337 -11.42 -14.36 -11.15
C LEU A 337 -10.05 -14.06 -10.51
N VAL A 338 -9.69 -12.78 -10.38
CA VAL A 338 -8.47 -12.35 -9.70
C VAL A 338 -8.54 -12.75 -8.22
N LEU A 339 -9.66 -12.52 -7.53
CA LEU A 339 -9.82 -12.93 -6.13
C LEU A 339 -9.69 -14.46 -5.94
N LEU A 340 -10.16 -15.26 -6.91
CA LEU A 340 -10.11 -16.72 -6.83
C LEU A 340 -8.75 -17.31 -7.25
N LEU A 341 -8.12 -16.80 -8.30
CA LEU A 341 -7.00 -17.46 -8.98
C LEU A 341 -5.63 -16.85 -8.66
N ARG A 342 -5.57 -15.58 -8.22
CA ARG A 342 -4.32 -14.86 -8.00
C ARG A 342 -3.47 -15.47 -6.87
N ARG A 343 -4.11 -15.90 -5.78
CA ARG A 343 -3.40 -16.35 -4.56
C ARG A 343 -3.71 -17.78 -4.14
N ILE A 344 -4.98 -18.16 -4.09
CA ILE A 344 -5.42 -19.46 -3.54
C ILE A 344 -4.67 -20.65 -4.16
N PRO A 345 -4.58 -20.79 -5.51
CA PRO A 345 -3.95 -21.95 -6.12
C PRO A 345 -2.45 -22.05 -5.80
N VAL A 346 -1.74 -20.92 -5.88
CA VAL A 346 -0.28 -20.89 -5.69
C VAL A 346 0.12 -21.04 -4.23
N ILE A 347 -0.63 -20.47 -3.28
CA ILE A 347 -0.35 -20.65 -1.85
C ILE A 347 -0.58 -22.11 -1.44
N ILE A 348 -1.63 -22.77 -1.97
CA ILE A 348 -1.85 -24.19 -1.75
C ILE A 348 -0.72 -25.03 -2.38
N ALA A 349 -0.24 -24.67 -3.58
CA ALA A 349 0.86 -25.37 -4.22
C ALA A 349 2.20 -25.18 -3.48
N CYS A 350 2.44 -23.98 -2.97
CA CYS A 350 3.68 -23.60 -2.29
C CYS A 350 3.67 -23.87 -0.78
N CYS A 351 2.55 -24.30 -0.19
CA CYS A 351 2.42 -24.44 1.26
C CYS A 351 3.50 -25.34 1.86
N ARG A 352 3.96 -26.37 1.12
CA ARG A 352 5.00 -27.29 1.57
C ARG A 352 6.39 -26.65 1.70
N TRP A 353 6.60 -25.51 1.06
CA TRP A 353 7.85 -24.74 1.13
C TRP A 353 7.75 -23.50 2.03
N ILE A 354 6.58 -23.21 2.60
CA ILE A 354 6.35 -22.10 3.52
C ILE A 354 6.29 -22.68 4.95
N PRO A 355 7.38 -22.70 5.73
CA PRO A 355 7.45 -23.43 7.00
C PRO A 355 6.48 -22.93 8.08
N VAL A 356 5.92 -21.72 7.91
CA VAL A 356 4.98 -21.11 8.86
C VAL A 356 3.55 -21.62 8.65
N ILE A 357 3.20 -22.10 7.45
CA ILE A 357 1.87 -22.60 7.14
C ILE A 357 1.86 -24.11 7.39
N ASN A 358 1.18 -24.56 8.45
CA ASN A 358 1.25 -25.95 8.88
C ASN A 358 0.12 -26.83 8.31
N ASN A 359 -1.04 -26.22 8.03
CA ASN A 359 -2.26 -26.94 7.69
C ASN A 359 -2.85 -26.46 6.36
N PHE A 360 -3.56 -27.35 5.66
CA PHE A 360 -4.30 -26.99 4.44
C PHE A 360 -5.31 -25.86 4.68
N ARG A 361 -5.97 -25.86 5.85
CA ARG A 361 -6.90 -24.78 6.25
C ARG A 361 -6.19 -23.43 6.37
N GLU A 362 -4.99 -23.41 6.93
CA GLU A 362 -4.15 -22.21 7.01
C GLU A 362 -3.70 -21.78 5.61
N SER A 363 -3.37 -22.72 4.71
CA SER A 363 -3.02 -22.41 3.31
C SER A 363 -4.17 -21.77 2.55
N VAL A 364 -5.39 -22.31 2.68
CA VAL A 364 -6.59 -21.73 2.05
C VAL A 364 -6.90 -20.37 2.66
N PHE A 365 -6.78 -20.21 3.98
CA PHE A 365 -6.96 -18.93 4.64
C PHE A 365 -5.95 -17.89 4.14
N CYS A 366 -4.65 -18.19 4.15
CA CYS A 366 -3.60 -17.31 3.61
C CYS A 366 -3.79 -17.05 2.10
N GLY A 367 -4.30 -18.03 1.35
CA GLY A 367 -4.63 -17.90 -0.07
C GLY A 367 -5.78 -16.93 -0.33
N HIS A 368 -6.83 -17.00 0.49
CA HIS A 368 -7.96 -16.09 0.40
C HIS A 368 -7.60 -14.69 0.95
N PHE A 369 -6.75 -14.65 1.97
CA PHE A 369 -6.28 -13.43 2.58
C PHE A 369 -5.27 -12.71 1.68
N GLY A 370 -5.59 -11.49 1.30
CA GLY A 370 -4.78 -10.66 0.41
C GLY A 370 -5.60 -9.51 -0.13
N PRO A 371 -6.18 -8.68 0.76
CA PRO A 371 -7.03 -7.58 0.34
C PRO A 371 -6.24 -6.63 -0.58
N ILE A 372 -6.88 -6.12 -1.62
CA ILE A 372 -6.30 -5.10 -2.49
C ILE A 372 -6.81 -3.75 -1.98
N GLY A 373 -5.91 -2.82 -1.74
CA GLY A 373 -6.22 -1.53 -1.14
C GLY A 373 -5.39 -0.41 -1.74
N ILE A 374 -4.93 0.51 -0.89
CA ILE A 374 -4.52 1.85 -1.30
C ILE A 374 -3.08 1.88 -1.81
N GLY A 375 -2.26 0.88 -1.46
CA GLY A 375 -0.92 0.66 -2.03
C GLY A 375 -0.89 0.74 -3.57
N ALA A 376 -1.94 0.21 -4.21
CA ALA A 376 -2.13 0.26 -5.66
C ALA A 376 -2.28 1.67 -6.23
N LEU A 377 -2.77 2.64 -5.45
CA LEU A 377 -3.02 4.01 -5.88
C LEU A 377 -1.80 4.91 -5.69
N SER A 378 -1.05 4.74 -4.60
CA SER A 378 0.13 5.56 -4.33
C SER A 378 1.33 5.16 -5.19
N SER A 379 1.70 3.88 -5.15
CA SER A 379 2.96 3.40 -5.71
C SER A 379 2.97 3.35 -7.24
N PHE A 380 1.79 3.41 -7.88
CA PHE A 380 1.64 3.14 -9.32
C PHE A 380 1.05 4.31 -10.12
N LEU A 381 0.49 5.34 -9.47
CA LEU A 381 -0.03 6.53 -10.16
C LEU A 381 1.07 7.26 -10.97
N PRO A 382 2.29 7.53 -10.43
CA PRO A 382 3.32 8.26 -11.19
C PRO A 382 3.88 7.49 -12.40
N PRO A 383 4.22 6.19 -12.29
CA PRO A 383 4.71 5.44 -13.44
C PRO A 383 3.63 5.16 -14.48
N CYS A 384 2.36 5.05 -14.08
CA CYS A 384 1.24 4.97 -15.02
C CYS A 384 0.99 6.31 -15.71
N LEU A 385 1.23 7.45 -15.07
CA LEU A 385 1.16 8.76 -15.70
C LEU A 385 2.24 8.96 -16.77
N LEU A 386 3.42 8.35 -16.63
CA LEU A 386 4.43 8.32 -17.70
C LEU A 386 3.98 7.56 -18.96
N LEU A 387 2.97 6.69 -18.87
CA LEU A 387 2.32 6.08 -20.04
C LEU A 387 1.22 6.98 -20.64
N ILE A 388 0.85 8.05 -19.94
CA ILE A 388 -0.30 8.93 -20.24
C ILE A 388 0.27 10.33 -20.50
N ASP A 389 0.94 10.52 -21.63
CA ASP A 389 1.31 11.85 -22.11
C ASP A 389 0.27 12.34 -23.14
N ASP A 390 -0.28 13.52 -22.87
CA ASP A 390 -1.15 14.41 -23.67
C ASP A 390 -2.43 13.87 -24.35
N ASP A 391 -3.59 14.19 -23.72
CA ASP A 391 -4.94 14.48 -24.28
C ASP A 391 -5.55 13.55 -25.35
N ARG A 392 -4.93 12.42 -25.61
CA ARG A 392 -5.49 11.30 -26.36
C ARG A 392 -5.14 10.04 -25.60
N TRP A 393 -6.13 9.21 -25.35
CA TRP A 393 -5.94 7.80 -24.99
C TRP A 393 -5.37 6.97 -26.17
N ASP A 394 -4.65 7.62 -27.07
CA ASP A 394 -3.97 7.00 -28.20
C ASP A 394 -2.61 6.53 -27.70
N ILE A 395 -2.51 5.23 -27.44
CA ILE A 395 -1.23 4.54 -27.30
C ILE A 395 -0.57 4.50 -28.70
N HIS A 396 -0.14 5.65 -29.20
CA HIS A 396 0.60 5.76 -30.44
C HIS A 396 2.10 5.82 -30.13
N ILE A 397 2.65 4.61 -30.17
CA ILE A 397 4.03 4.26 -30.46
C ILE A 397 4.55 5.14 -31.61
N ASN A 398 5.24 6.25 -31.30
CA ASN A 398 6.38 6.73 -32.09
C ASN A 398 7.03 7.98 -31.47
N ALA A 399 8.37 7.89 -31.39
CA ALA A 399 9.34 8.96 -31.19
C ALA A 399 9.43 9.61 -29.78
N ARG A 400 10.54 9.28 -29.11
CA ARG A 400 11.27 10.07 -28.10
C ARG A 400 10.79 11.53 -28.02
N ASN A 401 10.27 11.91 -26.86
CA ASN A 401 10.33 13.29 -26.39
C ASN A 401 11.71 13.50 -25.72
N PRO A 402 12.67 14.21 -26.35
CA PRO A 402 14.02 14.41 -25.80
C PRO A 402 14.06 15.34 -24.59
N ASN A 403 12.92 15.90 -24.16
CA ASN A 403 12.85 16.86 -23.06
C ASN A 403 12.50 16.24 -21.70
N HIS A 404 12.23 14.93 -21.62
CA HIS A 404 12.09 14.26 -20.33
C HIS A 404 13.48 13.87 -19.78
N PRO A 405 13.91 14.41 -18.63
CA PRO A 405 15.11 13.92 -17.97
C PRO A 405 14.90 12.45 -17.62
N ARG A 406 15.92 11.62 -17.85
CA ARG A 406 15.98 10.29 -17.26
C ARG A 406 15.86 10.48 -15.75
N ILE A 407 14.75 10.05 -15.17
CA ILE A 407 14.69 9.90 -13.72
C ILE A 407 15.51 8.63 -13.43
N PRO A 408 16.56 8.72 -12.59
CA PRO A 408 17.39 7.59 -12.23
C PRO A 408 16.61 6.48 -11.54
#